data_AF-A0A250XHG5-F1
#
_entry.id   AF-A0A250XHG5-F1
#
_cell.length_a   1.000
_cell.length_b   1.000
_cell.length_c   1.000
_cell.angle_alpha   90.00
_cell.angle_beta   90.00
_cell.angle_gamma   90.00
#
_symmetry.space_group_name_H-M   'P 1'
#
loop_
_entity.id
_entity.type
_entity.pdbx_description
1 polymer ?
#
loop_
_entity_poly.entity_id
_entity_poly.type
_entity_poly.pdbx_seq_one_letter_code
_entity_poly.pdbx_strand_id
1 'polypeptide(L)'
;MLLFFAGMFVMVEGAVELGLMRKIAALITLIVQSVPEGNPQKIAAIEVLLRFSAIFSSVLDNIPYTIAMIPVMQQMANESNLDITMLTWALAFGACLGGNGTLTTASANIVTAGLSAKEGHDPIGFMAWLYSGVPVTIATVAIDNVYLLLLYAI
;
A
#
# COMPACT_ATOMS: atom_id res chain seq x y z
N MET A 1 18.44 -12.03 -4.59
CA MET A 1 17.52 -11.27 -3.73
C MET A 1 18.20 -10.13 -2.97
N LEU A 2 19.33 -10.34 -2.27
CA LEU A 2 20.00 -9.24 -1.54
C LEU A 2 20.39 -8.04 -2.43
N LEU A 3 20.98 -8.28 -3.60
CA LEU A 3 21.30 -7.22 -4.58
C LEU A 3 20.05 -6.48 -5.11
N PHE A 4 18.91 -7.17 -5.21
CA PHE A 4 17.64 -6.58 -5.64
C PHE A 4 17.09 -5.63 -4.56
N PHE A 5 17.04 -6.08 -3.31
CA PHE A 5 16.64 -5.21 -2.19
C PHE A 5 17.58 -4.02 -2.02
N ALA A 6 18.90 -4.23 -2.14
CA ALA A 6 19.87 -3.13 -2.12
C ALA A 6 19.59 -2.10 -3.23
N GLY A 7 19.34 -2.56 -4.46
CA GLY A 7 18.96 -1.68 -5.57
C GLY A 7 17.65 -0.93 -5.33
N MET A 8 16.64 -1.58 -4.76
CA MET A 8 15.38 -0.92 -4.42
C MET A 8 15.54 0.11 -3.31
N PHE A 9 16.34 -0.16 -2.26
CA PHE A 9 16.60 0.82 -1.21
C PHE A 9 17.34 2.05 -1.75
N VAL A 10 18.34 1.85 -2.63
CA VAL A 10 19.04 2.96 -3.29
C VAL A 10 18.08 3.77 -4.16
N MET A 11 17.18 3.11 -4.90
CA MET A 11 16.18 3.79 -5.72
C MET A 11 15.18 4.58 -4.88
N VAL A 12 14.69 4.00 -3.78
CA VAL A 12 13.75 4.66 -2.86
C VAL A 12 14.41 5.88 -2.22
N GLU A 13 15.64 5.73 -1.71
CA GLU A 13 16.38 6.85 -1.11
C GLU A 13 16.68 7.94 -2.15
N GLY A 14 17.04 7.56 -3.38
CA GLY A 14 17.19 8.51 -4.48
C GLY A 14 15.90 9.27 -4.78
N ALA A 15 14.73 8.62 -4.73
CA ALA A 15 13.44 9.29 -4.90
C ALA A 15 13.10 10.24 -3.75
N VAL A 16 13.50 9.89 -2.52
CA VAL A 16 13.39 10.78 -1.34
C VAL A 16 14.27 12.01 -1.52
N GLU A 17 15.54 11.84 -1.90
CA GLU A 17 16.50 12.94 -2.08
C GLU A 17 16.11 13.88 -3.23
N LEU A 18 15.54 13.34 -4.31
CA LEU A 18 14.96 14.12 -5.41
C LEU A 18 13.69 14.89 -5.00
N GLY A 19 13.18 14.67 -3.79
CA GLY A 19 11.99 15.30 -3.25
C GLY A 19 10.67 14.80 -3.86
N LEU A 20 10.68 13.65 -4.56
CA LEU A 20 9.46 13.06 -5.14
C LEU A 20 8.47 12.67 -4.05
N MET A 21 8.95 12.00 -3.00
CA MET A 21 8.09 11.60 -1.88
C MET A 21 7.50 12.81 -1.16
N ARG A 22 8.27 13.90 -0.99
CA ARG A 22 7.77 15.16 -0.41
C ARG A 22 6.68 15.81 -1.27
N LYS A 23 6.78 15.73 -2.60
CA LYS A 23 5.73 16.21 -3.51
C LYS A 23 4.45 15.37 -3.42
N ILE A 24 4.59 14.04 -3.36
CA ILE A 24 3.46 13.13 -3.16
C ILE A 24 2.77 13.41 -1.83
N ALA A 25 3.56 13.56 -0.76
CA ALA A 25 3.04 13.91 0.56
C ALA A 25 2.27 15.23 0.53
N ALA A 26 2.85 16.29 -0.04
CA ALA A 26 2.18 17.58 -0.13
C ALA A 26 0.85 17.52 -0.91
N LEU A 27 0.80 16.74 -2.00
CA LEU A 27 -0.44 16.53 -2.75
C LEU A 27 -1.51 15.81 -1.93
N ILE A 28 -1.12 14.75 -1.21
CA ILE A 28 -2.03 13.99 -0.35
C ILE A 28 -2.51 14.86 0.82
N THR A 29 -1.59 15.56 1.49
CA THR A 29 -1.93 16.49 2.58
C THR A 29 -2.91 17.56 2.11
N LEU A 30 -2.72 18.13 0.92
CA LEU A 30 -3.64 19.13 0.37
C LEU A 30 -5.05 18.56 0.19
N ILE A 31 -5.17 17.33 -0.30
CA ILE A 31 -6.46 16.65 -0.43
C ILE A 31 -7.10 16.46 0.96
N VAL A 32 -6.34 16.00 1.95
CA VAL A 32 -6.84 15.75 3.31
C VAL A 32 -7.25 17.04 4.00
N GLN A 33 -6.48 18.12 3.87
CA GLN A 33 -6.77 19.44 4.45
C GLN A 33 -7.90 20.18 3.74
N SER A 34 -8.28 19.78 2.52
CA SER A 34 -9.44 20.35 1.82
C SER A 34 -10.78 19.93 2.46
N VAL A 35 -10.74 18.97 3.38
CA VAL A 35 -11.89 18.41 4.08
C VAL A 35 -11.96 19.00 5.50
N PRO A 36 -13.16 19.22 6.08
CA PRO A 36 -13.30 19.74 7.43
C PRO A 36 -12.56 18.89 8.48
N GLU A 37 -11.96 19.57 9.46
CA GLU A 37 -11.26 18.93 10.58
C GLU A 37 -12.16 17.97 11.37
N GLY A 38 -11.53 16.99 12.04
CA GLY A 38 -12.21 15.97 12.83
C GLY A 38 -12.41 14.66 12.06
N ASN A 39 -13.57 14.03 12.21
CA ASN A 39 -13.84 12.72 11.58
C ASN A 39 -13.77 12.75 10.05
N PRO A 40 -14.28 13.78 9.33
CA PRO A 40 -14.17 13.84 7.87
C PRO A 40 -12.71 13.83 7.38
N GLN A 41 -11.83 14.58 8.04
CA GLN A 41 -10.39 14.61 7.73
C GLN A 41 -9.71 13.25 7.97
N LYS A 42 -10.04 12.57 9.07
CA LYS A 42 -9.53 11.21 9.35
C LYS A 42 -9.97 10.21 8.29
N ILE A 43 -11.24 10.25 7.88
CA ILE A 43 -11.79 9.41 6.81
C ILE A 43 -11.02 9.66 5.51
N ALA A 44 -10.83 10.92 5.12
CA ALA A 44 -10.08 11.27 3.91
C ALA A 44 -8.64 10.74 3.96
N ALA A 45 -7.97 10.86 5.11
CA ALA A 45 -6.60 10.36 5.27
C ALA A 45 -6.51 8.83 5.16
N ILE A 46 -7.43 8.09 5.81
CA ILE A 46 -7.50 6.63 5.72
C ILE A 46 -7.76 6.21 4.28
N GLU A 47 -8.77 6.79 3.63
CA GLU A 47 -9.18 6.42 2.27
C GLU A 47 -8.08 6.66 1.25
N VAL A 48 -7.38 7.80 1.35
CA VAL A 48 -6.26 8.10 0.46
C VAL A 48 -5.09 7.16 0.71
N LEU A 49 -4.62 7.00 1.94
CA LEU A 49 -3.49 6.11 2.22
C LEU A 49 -3.81 4.66 1.84
N LEU A 50 -4.92 4.11 2.34
CA LEU A 50 -5.26 2.71 2.15
C LEU A 50 -5.41 2.36 0.66
N ARG A 51 -6.21 3.14 -0.08
CA ARG A 51 -6.49 2.83 -1.51
C ARG A 51 -5.30 3.09 -2.40
N PHE A 52 -4.58 4.20 -2.21
CA PHE A 52 -3.38 4.45 -3.00
C PHE A 52 -2.32 3.39 -2.69
N SER A 53 -2.13 3.02 -1.43
CA SER A 53 -1.22 1.94 -1.06
C SER A 53 -1.61 0.60 -1.67
N ALA A 54 -2.89 0.25 -1.67
CA ALA A 54 -3.36 -0.97 -2.32
C ALA A 54 -3.06 -0.99 -3.83
N ILE A 55 -3.29 0.13 -4.53
CA ILE A 55 -3.06 0.23 -5.97
C ILE A 55 -1.57 0.17 -6.29
N PHE A 56 -0.75 1.02 -5.66
CA PHE A 56 0.68 1.08 -5.96
C PHE A 56 1.41 -0.19 -5.53
N SER A 57 1.04 -0.77 -4.38
CA SER A 57 1.60 -2.03 -3.94
C SER A 57 1.10 -3.24 -4.72
N SER A 58 0.11 -3.10 -5.61
CA SER A 58 -0.23 -4.18 -6.58
C SER A 58 0.76 -4.25 -7.74
N VAL A 59 1.60 -3.24 -7.91
CA VAL A 59 2.65 -3.17 -8.95
C VAL A 59 4.03 -3.26 -8.31
N LEU A 60 4.24 -2.55 -7.21
CA LEU A 60 5.48 -2.50 -6.45
C LEU A 60 5.47 -3.48 -5.28
N ASP A 61 6.62 -4.10 -5.00
CA ASP A 61 6.79 -4.93 -3.80
C ASP A 61 6.42 -4.12 -2.54
N ASN A 62 5.74 -4.77 -1.59
CA ASN A 62 5.20 -4.14 -0.40
C ASN A 62 6.30 -3.55 0.51
N ILE A 63 7.49 -4.17 0.55
CA ILE A 63 8.62 -3.70 1.38
C ILE A 63 9.15 -2.33 0.90
N PRO A 64 9.68 -2.19 -0.34
CA PRO A 64 10.22 -0.91 -0.82
C PRO A 64 9.14 0.17 -0.90
N TYR A 65 7.90 -0.19 -1.25
CA TYR A 65 6.79 0.73 -1.26
C TYR A 65 6.53 1.32 0.12
N THR A 66 6.44 0.46 1.14
CA THR A 66 6.20 0.91 2.52
C THR A 66 7.29 1.86 2.99
N ILE A 67 8.56 1.53 2.74
CA ILE A 67 9.69 2.38 3.14
C ILE A 67 9.62 3.76 2.49
N ALA A 68 9.27 3.82 1.20
CA ALA A 68 9.11 5.09 0.49
C ALA A 68 7.99 5.95 1.10
N MET A 69 6.94 5.32 1.62
CA MET A 69 5.75 5.99 2.17
C MET A 69 5.86 6.36 3.65
N ILE A 70 6.82 5.83 4.41
CA ILE A 70 7.07 6.24 5.79
C ILE A 70 7.23 7.77 5.93
N PRO A 71 8.12 8.46 5.18
CA PRO A 71 8.26 9.90 5.32
C PRO A 71 7.00 10.66 4.92
N VAL A 72 6.25 10.15 3.93
CA VAL A 72 4.96 10.73 3.50
C VAL A 72 3.94 10.68 4.63
N MET A 73 3.78 9.51 5.24
CA MET A 73 2.89 9.28 6.37
C MET A 73 3.25 10.15 7.58
N GLN A 74 4.55 10.25 7.91
CA GLN A 74 5.03 11.10 9.01
C GLN A 74 4.74 12.58 8.75
N GLN A 75 4.95 13.05 7.52
CA GLN A 75 4.65 14.43 7.14
C GLN A 75 3.15 14.72 7.25
N MET A 76 2.29 13.81 6.76
CA MET A 76 0.83 13.93 6.88
C MET A 76 0.37 14.00 8.34
N ALA A 77 0.91 13.14 9.20
CA ALA A 77 0.59 13.12 10.63
C ALA A 77 0.89 14.46 11.29
N ASN A 78 2.07 15.02 11.01
CA ASN A 78 2.52 16.28 11.60
C ASN A 78 1.76 17.49 11.05
N GLU A 79 1.56 17.58 9.74
CA GLU A 79 0.94 18.74 9.08
C GLU A 79 -0.59 18.79 9.22
N SER A 80 -1.24 17.63 9.38
CA SER A 80 -2.70 17.53 9.54
C SER A 80 -3.14 17.21 10.98
N ASN A 81 -2.19 17.14 11.93
CA ASN A 81 -2.43 16.78 13.33
C ASN A 81 -3.25 15.48 13.48
N LEU A 82 -2.87 14.46 12.71
CA LEU A 82 -3.52 13.15 12.68
C LEU A 82 -2.73 12.12 13.50
N ASP A 83 -3.43 11.13 14.04
CA ASP A 83 -2.79 10.01 14.75
C ASP A 83 -1.91 9.20 13.79
N ILE A 84 -0.60 9.19 14.07
CA ILE A 84 0.40 8.42 13.32
C ILE A 84 0.07 6.92 13.31
N THR A 85 -0.55 6.40 14.38
CA THR A 85 -0.93 4.99 14.52
C THR A 85 -2.01 4.63 13.51
N MET A 86 -3.04 5.47 13.38
CA MET A 86 -4.11 5.33 12.39
C MET A 86 -3.54 5.29 10.97
N LEU A 87 -2.63 6.23 10.63
CA LEU A 87 -2.02 6.28 9.31
C LEU A 87 -1.10 5.10 9.05
N THR A 88 -0.40 4.61 10.08
CA THR A 88 0.45 3.42 10.00
C THR A 88 -0.36 2.18 9.65
N TRP A 89 -1.52 1.99 10.28
CA TRP A 89 -2.41 0.88 9.94
C TRP A 89 -2.99 1.01 8.54
N ALA A 90 -3.40 2.20 8.12
CA ALA A 90 -3.89 2.43 6.76
C ALA A 90 -2.82 2.08 5.70
N LEU A 91 -1.57 2.51 5.91
CA LEU A 91 -0.45 2.15 5.05
C LEU A 91 -0.16 0.65 5.07
N ALA A 92 -0.11 0.04 6.25
CA ALA A 92 0.23 -1.38 6.42
C ALA A 92 -0.80 -2.29 5.74
N PHE A 93 -2.10 -2.07 5.96
CA PHE A 93 -3.16 -2.85 5.30
C PHE A 93 -3.15 -2.62 3.79
N GLY A 94 -3.00 -1.38 3.34
CA GLY A 94 -2.96 -1.07 1.91
C GLY A 94 -1.78 -1.74 1.20
N ALA A 95 -0.57 -1.62 1.77
CA ALA A 95 0.63 -2.23 1.20
C ALA A 95 0.56 -3.77 1.22
N CYS A 96 0.18 -4.37 2.35
CA CYS A 96 0.17 -5.83 2.49
C CYS A 96 -0.92 -6.50 1.63
N LEU A 97 -2.12 -5.92 1.57
CA LEU A 97 -3.21 -6.50 0.80
C LEU A 97 -3.14 -6.17 -0.69
N GLY A 98 -2.62 -4.98 -1.03
CA GLY A 98 -2.41 -4.56 -2.41
C GLY A 98 -1.53 -5.52 -3.19
N GLY A 99 -0.44 -6.00 -2.58
CA GLY A 99 0.51 -6.93 -3.18
C GLY A 99 -0.07 -8.29 -3.59
N ASN A 100 -1.26 -8.65 -3.12
CA ASN A 100 -1.94 -9.88 -3.51
C ASN A 100 -2.62 -9.78 -4.89
N GLY A 101 -2.82 -8.56 -5.40
CA GLY A 101 -3.57 -8.33 -6.63
C GLY A 101 -2.87 -8.87 -7.88
N THR A 102 -1.55 -9.02 -7.85
CA THR A 102 -0.76 -9.48 -9.00
C THR A 102 0.22 -10.58 -8.62
N LEU A 103 0.55 -11.43 -9.59
CA LEU A 103 1.41 -12.60 -9.35
C LEU A 103 2.86 -12.23 -9.02
N THR A 104 3.37 -11.14 -9.61
CA THR A 104 4.80 -10.81 -9.61
C THR A 104 5.24 -9.97 -8.43
N THR A 105 4.29 -9.36 -7.72
CA THR A 105 4.59 -8.29 -6.78
C THR A 105 4.98 -8.78 -5.39
N ALA A 106 4.44 -9.93 -4.96
CA ALA A 106 4.89 -10.61 -3.75
C ALA A 106 5.62 -11.91 -4.09
N SER A 107 6.74 -12.16 -3.41
CA SER A 107 7.48 -13.42 -3.53
C SER A 107 6.62 -14.63 -3.17
N ALA A 108 5.71 -14.48 -2.19
CA ALA A 108 4.76 -15.52 -1.80
C ALA A 108 3.84 -15.96 -2.96
N ASN A 109 3.43 -15.04 -3.82
CA ASN A 109 2.54 -15.33 -4.96
C ASN A 109 3.27 -16.20 -5.99
N ILE A 110 4.51 -15.83 -6.33
CA ILE A 110 5.39 -16.57 -7.24
C ILE A 110 5.69 -17.97 -6.68
N VAL A 111 6.02 -18.06 -5.39
CA VAL A 111 6.28 -19.34 -4.71
C VAL A 111 5.05 -20.23 -4.72
N THR A 112 3.86 -19.66 -4.47
CA THR A 112 2.60 -20.41 -4.50
C THR A 112 2.30 -20.96 -5.90
N ALA A 113 2.43 -20.13 -6.94
CA ALA A 113 2.25 -20.57 -8.32
C ALA A 113 3.27 -21.65 -8.72
N GLY A 114 4.54 -21.49 -8.31
CA GLY A 114 5.60 -22.46 -8.58
C GLY A 114 5.38 -23.79 -7.84
N LEU A 115 4.91 -23.75 -6.60
CA LEU A 115 4.59 -24.95 -5.81
C LEU A 115 3.38 -25.69 -6.40
N SER A 116 2.33 -24.97 -6.80
CA SER A 116 1.17 -25.55 -7.48
C SER A 116 1.57 -26.31 -8.75
N ALA A 117 2.44 -25.73 -9.58
CA ALA A 117 2.95 -26.41 -10.78
C ALA A 117 3.79 -27.65 -10.45
N LYS A 118 4.56 -27.62 -9.34
CA LYS A 118 5.36 -28.76 -8.88
C LYS A 118 4.51 -29.95 -8.42
N GLU A 119 3.34 -29.69 -7.85
CA GLU A 119 2.37 -30.72 -7.42
C GLU A 119 1.54 -31.30 -8.59
N GLY A 120 1.81 -30.88 -9.83
CA GLY A 120 1.17 -31.41 -11.04
C GLY A 120 -0.10 -30.68 -11.48
N HIS A 121 -0.41 -29.53 -10.88
CA HIS A 121 -1.48 -28.65 -11.37
C HIS A 121 -1.02 -27.83 -12.59
N ASP A 122 -1.99 -27.35 -13.37
CA ASP A 122 -1.72 -26.45 -14.49
C ASP A 122 -0.98 -25.19 -14.00
N PRO A 123 0.07 -24.72 -14.72
CA PRO A 123 0.81 -23.54 -14.33
C PRO A 123 -0.09 -22.31 -14.20
N ILE A 124 -0.06 -21.67 -13.03
CA ILE A 124 -0.82 -20.44 -12.80
C ILE A 124 -0.09 -19.27 -13.48
N GLY A 125 -0.61 -18.86 -14.63
CA GLY A 125 -0.11 -17.69 -15.35
C GLY A 125 -0.54 -16.36 -14.71
N PHE A 126 0.10 -15.27 -15.14
CA PHE A 126 -0.19 -13.92 -14.65
C PHE A 126 -1.68 -13.54 -14.77
N MET A 127 -2.31 -13.82 -15.92
CA MET A 127 -3.72 -13.49 -16.15
C MET A 127 -4.68 -14.33 -15.30
N ALA A 128 -4.34 -15.61 -15.07
CA ALA A 128 -5.14 -16.49 -14.22
C ALA A 128 -5.11 -16.04 -12.76
N TRP A 129 -3.92 -15.62 -12.28
CA TRP A 129 -3.79 -15.00 -10.97
C TRP A 129 -4.59 -13.70 -10.90
N LEU A 130 -4.42 -12.80 -11.87
CA LEU A 130 -5.03 -11.47 -11.84
C LEU A 130 -6.57 -11.55 -11.79
N TYR A 131 -7.18 -12.52 -12.50
CA TYR A 131 -8.62 -12.76 -12.46
C TYR A 131 -9.15 -13.11 -11.06
N SER A 132 -8.33 -13.80 -10.25
CA SER A 132 -8.72 -14.21 -8.88
C SER A 132 -8.20 -13.26 -7.80
N GLY A 133 -6.98 -12.76 -7.97
CA GLY A 133 -6.27 -11.92 -7.02
C GLY A 133 -6.86 -10.52 -6.91
N VAL A 134 -7.23 -9.89 -8.03
CA VAL A 134 -7.82 -8.53 -8.00
C VAL A 134 -9.15 -8.51 -7.22
N PRO A 135 -10.14 -9.39 -7.47
CA PRO A 135 -11.35 -9.44 -6.65
C PRO A 135 -11.08 -9.68 -5.17
N VAL A 136 -10.14 -10.58 -4.85
CA VAL A 136 -9.77 -10.87 -3.45
C VAL A 136 -9.14 -9.65 -2.78
N THR A 137 -8.19 -8.98 -3.44
CA THR A 137 -7.59 -7.75 -2.92
C THR A 137 -8.62 -6.64 -2.72
N ILE A 138 -9.55 -6.45 -3.66
CA ILE A 138 -10.62 -5.45 -3.49
C ILE A 138 -11.48 -5.79 -2.28
N ALA A 139 -11.87 -7.06 -2.12
CA ALA A 139 -12.70 -7.50 -1.00
C ALA A 139 -11.98 -7.32 0.35
N THR A 140 -10.71 -7.72 0.46
CA THR A 140 -9.95 -7.59 1.71
C THR A 140 -9.66 -6.13 2.05
N VAL A 141 -9.28 -5.31 1.06
CA VAL A 141 -9.08 -3.86 1.28
C VAL A 141 -10.38 -3.18 1.69
N ALA A 142 -11.52 -3.58 1.14
CA ALA A 142 -12.82 -3.04 1.55
C ALA A 142 -13.17 -3.41 3.00
N ILE A 143 -12.87 -4.65 3.43
CA ILE A 143 -13.07 -5.10 4.82
C ILE A 143 -12.20 -4.26 5.77
N ASP A 144 -10.92 -4.10 5.46
CA ASP A 144 -10.00 -3.32 6.29
C ASP A 144 -10.35 -1.83 6.30
N ASN A 145 -10.87 -1.30 5.19
CA ASN A 145 -11.37 0.06 5.14
C ASN A 145 -12.50 0.26 6.15
N VAL A 146 -13.51 -0.61 6.13
CA VAL A 146 -14.63 -0.55 7.08
C VAL A 146 -14.13 -0.70 8.52
N TYR A 147 -13.20 -1.62 8.76
CA TYR A 147 -12.59 -1.82 10.08
C TYR A 147 -11.88 -0.55 10.60
N LEU A 148 -11.04 0.09 9.79
CA LEU A 148 -10.33 1.31 10.17
C LEU A 148 -11.28 2.48 10.42
N LEU A 149 -12.32 2.62 9.60
CA LEU A 149 -13.32 3.67 9.78
C LEU A 149 -14.09 3.51 11.10
N LEU A 150 -14.48 2.27 11.44
CA LEU A 150 -15.15 1.97 12.71
C LEU A 150 -14.25 2.20 13.93
N LEU A 151 -12.95 1.98 13.79
CA LEU A 151 -12.01 2.11 14.92
C LEU A 151 -11.58 3.56 15.17
N TYR A 152 -11.45 4.38 14.12
CA TYR A 152 -10.81 5.70 14.22
C TYR A 152 -11.68 6.89 13.84
N ALA A 153 -12.77 6.68 13.09
CA ALA A 153 -13.58 7.76 12.50
C ALA A 153 -15.05 7.78 12.93
N ILE A 154 -15.50 6.77 13.66
CA ILE A 154 -16.85 6.64 14.23
C ILE A 154 -16.71 6.55 15.75
#